data_AF-A0A351ELJ5-F1
#
_entry.id   AF-A0A351ELJ5-F1
#
_cell.length_a   1.000
_cell.length_b   1.000
_cell.length_c   1.000
_cell.angle_alpha   90.00
_cell.angle_beta   90.00
_cell.angle_gamma   90.00
#
_symmetry.space_group_name_H-M   'P 1'
#
loop_
_entity.id
_entity.type
_entity.pdbx_description
1 polymer ?
#
loop_
_entity_poly.entity_id
_entity_poly.type
_entity_poly.pdbx_seq_one_letter_code
_entity_poly.pdbx_strand_id
1 'polypeptide(L)'
;MSLSLLAVHAHPDDESSKGAGTVNLYSSQGIRTTLVCCTGGEAGDILNPAMDKEEVRQNLAAVRRSELDTAAGIIGYDEVIMLGYRDSGMPESEANDHEEAFANADLDEAVEKLVRIIRRVRPQVIMTYPEVQNRYPHPDHLQVTAISIPAYERAGDPEWYPQAGEPFEPSKLYAPIWSKQRLLLTHQAFLDRGLDSPYDDKWLSGKDRDDRIAAMVPVDNSIRRNALLAHATQVDPNSPFWFGLPNEVQDAIHPFEEYMLLRSRIPTEDQESDLFAGIRAAASRS
;
A
#
# COMPACT_ATOMS: atom_id res chain seq x y z
N MET A 1 5.39 -25.14 5.25
CA MET A 1 4.32 -24.39 4.54
C MET A 1 4.95 -23.27 3.71
N SER A 2 4.42 -22.92 2.52
CA SER A 2 4.90 -21.75 1.78
C SER A 2 4.36 -20.47 2.42
N LEU A 3 5.23 -19.47 2.65
CA LEU A 3 4.82 -18.18 3.19
C LEU A 3 4.11 -17.35 2.11
N SER A 4 3.19 -16.50 2.54
CA SER A 4 2.47 -15.56 1.68
C SER A 4 2.22 -14.21 2.37
N LEU A 5 2.37 -13.14 1.58
CA LEU A 5 2.01 -11.77 1.91
C LEU A 5 0.85 -11.30 1.02
N LEU A 6 -0.12 -10.60 1.62
CA LEU A 6 -1.21 -9.91 0.92
C LEU A 6 -1.11 -8.41 1.16
N ALA A 7 -0.98 -7.61 0.12
CA ALA A 7 -1.10 -6.15 0.19
C ALA A 7 -2.50 -5.74 -0.28
N VAL A 8 -3.18 -4.88 0.47
CA VAL A 8 -4.50 -4.34 0.11
C VAL A 8 -4.38 -2.84 -0.06
N HIS A 9 -4.61 -2.37 -1.29
CA HIS A 9 -4.50 -0.97 -1.69
C HIS A 9 -5.77 -0.49 -2.39
N ALA A 10 -6.03 0.80 -2.34
CA ALA A 10 -7.23 1.39 -2.89
C ALA A 10 -7.14 1.57 -4.41
N HIS A 11 -6.04 2.16 -4.89
CA HIS A 11 -5.90 2.61 -6.28
C HIS A 11 -4.64 2.06 -6.95
N PRO A 12 -4.60 2.04 -8.29
CA PRO A 12 -3.35 1.89 -9.03
C PRO A 12 -2.40 3.05 -8.74
N ASP A 13 -1.22 2.75 -8.16
CA ASP A 13 -0.10 3.62 -7.73
C ASP A 13 0.24 3.51 -6.23
N ASP A 14 -0.76 3.18 -5.41
CA ASP A 14 -0.60 3.03 -3.97
C ASP A 14 0.40 1.94 -3.63
N GLU A 15 0.39 0.83 -4.37
CA GLU A 15 1.28 -0.30 -4.16
C GLU A 15 2.74 0.05 -4.44
N SER A 16 2.97 1.05 -5.30
CA SER A 16 4.29 1.57 -5.62
C SER A 16 4.82 2.50 -4.52
N SER A 17 3.95 3.31 -3.90
CA SER A 17 4.36 4.27 -2.86
C SER A 17 4.44 3.67 -1.44
N LYS A 18 3.77 2.55 -1.20
CA LYS A 18 3.54 1.97 0.14
C LYS A 18 3.91 0.48 0.19
N GLY A 19 5.19 0.18 0.38
CA GLY A 19 5.68 -1.18 0.65
C GLY A 19 6.28 -1.91 -0.54
N ALA A 20 6.51 -1.22 -1.67
CA ALA A 20 7.08 -1.78 -2.89
C ALA A 20 8.42 -2.48 -2.66
N GLY A 21 9.32 -1.86 -1.89
CA GLY A 21 10.63 -2.45 -1.61
C GLY A 21 10.54 -3.72 -0.76
N THR A 22 9.64 -3.72 0.21
CA THR A 22 9.42 -4.85 1.13
C THR A 22 8.76 -6.03 0.40
N VAL A 23 7.77 -5.78 -0.43
CA VAL A 23 7.14 -6.82 -1.25
C VAL A 23 8.17 -7.45 -2.17
N ASN A 24 9.00 -6.64 -2.83
CA ASN A 24 10.07 -7.14 -3.69
C ASN A 24 11.10 -7.99 -2.94
N LEU A 25 11.52 -7.52 -1.75
CA LEU A 25 12.39 -8.30 -0.87
C LEU A 25 11.80 -9.69 -0.60
N TYR A 26 10.52 -9.78 -0.27
CA TYR A 26 9.87 -11.06 0.02
C TYR A 26 9.65 -11.93 -1.22
N SER A 27 9.26 -11.33 -2.35
CA SER A 27 9.17 -12.02 -3.64
C SER A 27 10.52 -12.65 -4.02
N SER A 28 11.63 -11.91 -3.86
CA SER A 28 12.99 -12.41 -4.12
C SER A 28 13.42 -13.58 -3.21
N GLN A 29 12.75 -13.74 -2.07
CA GLN A 29 12.96 -14.86 -1.13
C GLN A 29 12.01 -16.04 -1.41
N GLY A 30 11.22 -15.98 -2.47
CA GLY A 30 10.24 -17.01 -2.84
C GLY A 30 8.98 -17.02 -1.98
N ILE A 31 8.69 -15.94 -1.26
CA ILE A 31 7.40 -15.76 -0.56
C ILE A 31 6.36 -15.33 -1.60
N ARG A 32 5.19 -15.99 -1.59
CA ARG A 32 4.10 -15.60 -2.49
C ARG A 32 3.58 -14.22 -2.14
N THR A 33 3.53 -13.32 -3.09
CA THR A 33 3.06 -11.93 -2.91
C THR A 33 1.80 -11.70 -3.73
N THR A 34 0.77 -11.18 -3.10
CA THR A 34 -0.51 -10.91 -3.77
C THR A 34 -0.94 -9.48 -3.50
N LEU A 35 -1.33 -8.76 -4.55
CA LEU A 35 -1.92 -7.43 -4.48
C LEU A 35 -3.43 -7.54 -4.63
N VAL A 36 -4.17 -6.91 -3.72
CA VAL A 36 -5.57 -6.55 -3.92
C VAL A 36 -5.62 -5.05 -4.17
N CYS A 37 -6.10 -4.66 -5.35
CA CYS A 37 -6.38 -3.27 -5.68
C CYS A 37 -7.90 -3.08 -5.71
N CYS A 38 -8.43 -2.21 -4.84
CA CYS A 38 -9.87 -2.15 -4.63
C CYS A 38 -10.63 -1.52 -5.79
N THR A 39 -10.01 -0.57 -6.49
CA THR A 39 -10.63 0.25 -7.53
C THR A 39 -9.75 0.38 -8.77
N GLY A 40 -10.31 0.84 -9.89
CA GLY A 40 -9.56 1.12 -11.12
C GLY A 40 -8.94 2.51 -11.17
N GLY A 41 -9.21 3.38 -10.19
CA GLY A 41 -8.77 4.77 -10.20
C GLY A 41 -9.54 5.64 -11.21
N GLU A 42 -10.81 5.34 -11.44
CA GLU A 42 -11.63 5.97 -12.48
C GLU A 42 -11.92 7.46 -12.22
N ALA A 43 -11.75 7.93 -10.99
CA ALA A 43 -12.01 9.31 -10.57
C ALA A 43 -10.73 10.14 -10.43
N GLY A 44 -9.55 9.56 -10.71
CA GLY A 44 -8.27 10.27 -10.63
C GLY A 44 -7.99 11.16 -11.83
N ASP A 45 -7.31 12.28 -11.58
CA ASP A 45 -6.78 13.17 -12.61
C ASP A 45 -5.52 12.60 -13.29
N ILE A 46 -5.17 13.11 -14.47
CA ILE A 46 -3.86 12.88 -15.08
C ILE A 46 -2.88 13.91 -14.50
N LEU A 47 -2.03 13.49 -13.57
CA LEU A 47 -1.11 14.36 -12.84
C LEU A 47 0.19 14.63 -13.60
N ASN A 48 0.55 13.78 -14.56
CA ASN A 48 1.69 14.01 -15.44
C ASN A 48 1.24 14.75 -16.71
N PRO A 49 1.64 16.02 -16.92
CA PRO A 49 1.21 16.79 -18.09
C PRO A 49 1.61 16.15 -19.43
N ALA A 50 2.69 15.36 -19.47
CA ALA A 50 3.12 14.67 -20.67
C ALA A 50 2.15 13.54 -21.09
N MET A 51 1.33 13.06 -20.16
CA MET A 51 0.32 12.02 -20.39
C MET A 51 -1.08 12.58 -20.62
N ASP A 52 -1.28 13.89 -20.45
CA ASP A 52 -2.59 14.54 -20.58
C ASP A 52 -3.00 14.74 -22.05
N LYS A 53 -3.16 13.61 -22.74
CA LYS A 53 -3.51 13.48 -24.15
C LYS A 53 -4.93 12.95 -24.30
N GLU A 54 -5.59 13.35 -25.37
CA GLU A 54 -6.98 12.93 -25.64
C GLU A 54 -7.15 11.41 -25.69
N GLU A 55 -6.21 10.70 -26.31
CA GLU A 55 -6.19 9.23 -26.37
C GLU A 55 -6.11 8.56 -24.99
N VAL A 56 -5.38 9.19 -24.05
CA VAL A 56 -5.24 8.70 -22.68
C VAL A 56 -6.52 8.96 -21.90
N ARG A 57 -7.10 10.16 -22.01
CA ARG A 57 -8.37 10.50 -21.35
C ARG A 57 -9.50 9.56 -21.76
N GLN A 58 -9.61 9.27 -23.06
CA GLN A 58 -10.65 8.38 -23.60
C GLN A 58 -10.47 6.91 -23.17
N ASN A 59 -9.28 6.51 -22.74
CA ASN A 59 -8.96 5.12 -22.41
C ASN A 59 -8.29 4.97 -21.03
N LEU A 60 -8.56 5.89 -20.11
CA LEU A 60 -7.81 6.03 -18.85
C LEU A 60 -7.83 4.74 -18.01
N ALA A 61 -8.98 4.07 -17.93
CA ALA A 61 -9.11 2.82 -17.16
C ALA A 61 -8.18 1.71 -17.67
N ALA A 62 -8.08 1.53 -19.00
CA ALA A 62 -7.19 0.51 -19.57
C ALA A 62 -5.71 0.93 -19.45
N VAL A 63 -5.42 2.23 -19.57
CA VAL A 63 -4.08 2.77 -19.34
C VAL A 63 -3.64 2.50 -17.91
N ARG A 64 -4.41 2.93 -16.90
CA ARG A 64 -4.11 2.70 -15.48
C ARG A 64 -4.02 1.22 -15.13
N ARG A 65 -4.82 0.37 -15.79
CA ARG A 65 -4.69 -1.08 -15.63
C ARG A 65 -3.34 -1.60 -16.13
N SER A 66 -2.89 -1.15 -17.31
CA SER A 66 -1.58 -1.52 -17.85
C SER A 66 -0.42 -0.97 -17.00
N GLU A 67 -0.59 0.24 -16.45
CA GLU A 67 0.38 0.85 -15.52
C GLU A 67 0.49 0.01 -14.24
N LEU A 68 -0.65 -0.37 -13.64
CA LEU A 68 -0.71 -1.28 -12.49
C LEU A 68 -0.03 -2.62 -12.76
N ASP A 69 -0.35 -3.28 -13.88
CA ASP A 69 0.22 -4.58 -14.21
C ASP A 69 1.75 -4.48 -14.40
N THR A 70 2.24 -3.37 -14.96
CA THR A 70 3.68 -3.10 -15.13
C THR A 70 4.36 -2.86 -13.77
N ALA A 71 3.80 -1.99 -12.94
CA ALA A 71 4.31 -1.70 -11.60
C ALA A 71 4.32 -2.96 -10.72
N ALA A 72 3.25 -3.75 -10.77
CA ALA A 72 3.14 -4.99 -10.02
C ALA A 72 4.22 -6.02 -10.43
N GLY A 73 4.54 -6.10 -11.72
CA GLY A 73 5.64 -6.91 -12.23
C GLY A 73 7.02 -6.44 -11.77
N ILE A 74 7.26 -5.12 -11.71
CA ILE A 74 8.50 -4.54 -11.17
C ILE A 74 8.66 -4.85 -9.68
N ILE A 75 7.58 -4.69 -8.92
CA ILE A 75 7.55 -4.95 -7.47
C ILE A 75 7.70 -6.45 -7.20
N GLY A 76 7.20 -7.30 -8.10
CA GLY A 76 7.26 -8.75 -7.97
C GLY A 76 6.04 -9.34 -7.25
N TYR A 77 4.85 -8.78 -7.49
CA TYR A 77 3.60 -9.45 -7.13
C TYR A 77 3.34 -10.65 -8.05
N ASP A 78 3.05 -11.82 -7.48
CA ASP A 78 2.68 -13.03 -8.25
C ASP A 78 1.26 -12.94 -8.83
N GLU A 79 0.40 -12.15 -8.20
CA GLU A 79 -1.01 -12.04 -8.56
C GLU A 79 -1.56 -10.64 -8.20
N VAL A 80 -2.27 -10.02 -9.14
CA VAL A 80 -3.04 -8.80 -8.93
C VAL A 80 -4.53 -9.12 -9.01
N ILE A 81 -5.26 -8.82 -7.95
CA ILE A 81 -6.69 -9.06 -7.82
C ILE A 81 -7.39 -7.71 -7.73
N MET A 82 -8.32 -7.43 -8.64
CA MET A 82 -9.22 -6.29 -8.45
C MET A 82 -10.34 -6.69 -7.50
N LEU A 83 -10.60 -5.89 -6.46
CA LEU A 83 -11.78 -6.11 -5.61
C LEU A 83 -13.08 -5.76 -6.33
N GLY A 84 -13.00 -4.83 -7.31
CA GLY A 84 -14.04 -4.56 -8.29
C GLY A 84 -15.01 -3.44 -7.92
N TYR A 85 -14.56 -2.45 -7.14
CA TYR A 85 -15.34 -1.26 -6.83
C TYR A 85 -14.90 -0.07 -7.69
N ARG A 86 -15.76 0.94 -7.79
CA ARG A 86 -15.43 2.21 -8.45
C ARG A 86 -14.64 3.11 -7.50
N ASP A 87 -13.64 3.81 -8.01
CA ASP A 87 -12.95 4.88 -7.29
C ASP A 87 -13.94 5.95 -6.82
N SER A 88 -13.87 6.28 -5.52
CA SER A 88 -14.79 7.23 -4.88
C SER A 88 -14.38 8.69 -5.06
N GLY A 89 -13.21 8.94 -5.65
CA GLY A 89 -12.62 10.27 -5.74
C GLY A 89 -12.30 10.88 -4.37
N MET A 90 -11.91 12.16 -4.41
CA MET A 90 -11.55 12.92 -3.22
C MET A 90 -12.77 13.21 -2.32
N PRO A 91 -12.58 13.47 -1.01
CA PRO A 91 -13.67 13.88 -0.13
C PRO A 91 -14.46 15.06 -0.72
N GLU A 92 -15.78 15.01 -0.59
CA GLU A 92 -16.71 16.06 -1.04
C GLU A 92 -16.74 16.28 -2.57
N SER A 93 -16.13 15.40 -3.36
CA SER A 93 -16.26 15.41 -4.83
C SER A 93 -17.56 14.77 -5.31
N GLU A 94 -18.05 15.15 -6.50
CA GLU A 94 -19.26 14.55 -7.09
C GLU A 94 -19.10 13.03 -7.32
N ALA A 95 -17.87 12.54 -7.54
CA ALA A 95 -17.59 11.12 -7.67
C ALA A 95 -17.91 10.34 -6.38
N ASN A 96 -17.84 11.01 -5.23
CA ASN A 96 -18.08 10.40 -3.93
C ASN A 96 -19.55 10.07 -3.69
N ASP A 97 -20.48 10.74 -4.39
CA ASP A 97 -21.92 10.50 -4.29
C ASP A 97 -22.39 9.33 -5.18
N HIS A 98 -21.49 8.72 -5.96
CA HIS A 98 -21.85 7.60 -6.84
C HIS A 98 -22.20 6.34 -6.03
N GLU A 99 -23.26 5.64 -6.42
CA GLU A 99 -23.75 4.46 -5.68
C GLU A 99 -22.74 3.29 -5.68
N GLU A 100 -21.99 3.14 -6.77
CA GLU A 100 -20.94 2.13 -6.92
C GLU A 100 -19.58 2.55 -6.32
N ALA A 101 -19.47 3.77 -5.78
CA ALA A 101 -18.23 4.25 -5.16
C ALA A 101 -17.83 3.33 -4.00
N PHE A 102 -16.56 2.96 -3.93
CA PHE A 102 -16.07 2.01 -2.94
C PHE A 102 -16.34 2.47 -1.49
N ALA A 103 -16.22 3.77 -1.22
CA ALA A 103 -16.52 4.36 0.09
C ALA A 103 -17.98 4.21 0.51
N ASN A 104 -18.90 4.00 -0.45
CA ASN A 104 -20.33 3.78 -0.22
C ASN A 104 -20.73 2.30 -0.26
N ALA A 105 -19.79 1.40 -0.57
CA ALA A 105 -20.07 -0.03 -0.65
C ALA A 105 -20.62 -0.58 0.66
N ASP A 106 -21.53 -1.56 0.58
CA ASP A 106 -21.95 -2.31 1.75
C ASP A 106 -20.73 -2.93 2.43
N LEU A 107 -20.54 -2.58 3.70
CA LEU A 107 -19.33 -2.94 4.43
C LEU A 107 -19.22 -4.46 4.61
N ASP A 108 -20.33 -5.16 4.86
CA ASP A 108 -20.30 -6.61 5.10
C ASP A 108 -20.00 -7.38 3.81
N GLU A 109 -20.55 -6.94 2.68
CA GLU A 109 -20.23 -7.49 1.35
C GLU A 109 -18.74 -7.28 1.00
N ALA A 110 -18.22 -6.07 1.22
CA ALA A 110 -16.82 -5.76 0.92
C ALA A 110 -15.85 -6.57 1.80
N VAL A 111 -16.21 -6.76 3.08
CA VAL A 111 -15.48 -7.64 4.00
C VAL A 111 -15.54 -9.10 3.56
N GLU A 112 -16.70 -9.61 3.15
CA GLU A 112 -16.83 -10.98 2.61
C GLU A 112 -15.88 -11.19 1.42
N LYS A 113 -15.88 -10.26 0.46
CA LYS A 113 -15.02 -10.34 -0.74
C LYS A 113 -13.54 -10.44 -0.35
N LEU A 114 -13.09 -9.64 0.61
CA LEU A 114 -11.71 -9.69 1.09
C LEU A 114 -11.42 -10.97 1.89
N VAL A 115 -12.34 -11.44 2.73
CA VAL A 115 -12.22 -12.73 3.45
C VAL A 115 -12.04 -13.89 2.47
N ARG A 116 -12.83 -13.92 1.39
CA ARG A 116 -12.72 -14.94 0.34
C ARG A 116 -11.32 -14.95 -0.29
N ILE A 117 -10.74 -13.78 -0.53
CA ILE A 117 -9.38 -13.65 -1.04
C ILE A 117 -8.37 -14.15 0.00
N ILE A 118 -8.47 -13.71 1.26
CA ILE A 118 -7.59 -14.13 2.36
C ILE A 118 -7.62 -15.66 2.51
N ARG A 119 -8.79 -16.28 2.50
CA ARG A 119 -8.94 -17.75 2.62
C ARG A 119 -8.36 -18.50 1.44
N ARG A 120 -8.44 -17.93 0.24
CA ARG A 120 -7.87 -18.50 -0.99
C ARG A 120 -6.34 -18.41 -1.01
N VAL A 121 -5.77 -17.25 -0.68
CA VAL A 121 -4.32 -17.01 -0.81
C VAL A 121 -3.54 -17.37 0.46
N ARG A 122 -4.24 -17.49 1.59
CA ARG A 122 -3.73 -17.91 2.90
C ARG A 122 -2.49 -17.11 3.37
N PRO A 123 -2.58 -15.76 3.45
CA PRO A 123 -1.44 -14.90 3.75
C PRO A 123 -1.15 -14.85 5.25
N GLN A 124 0.09 -15.14 5.67
CA GLN A 124 0.43 -14.99 7.09
C GLN A 124 0.59 -13.51 7.49
N VAL A 125 0.96 -12.65 6.54
CA VAL A 125 1.12 -11.20 6.73
C VAL A 125 0.20 -10.46 5.76
N ILE A 126 -0.55 -9.49 6.29
CA ILE A 126 -1.36 -8.56 5.50
C ILE A 126 -0.82 -7.13 5.67
N MET A 127 -0.73 -6.37 4.58
CA MET A 127 -0.46 -4.93 4.58
C MET A 127 -1.71 -4.17 4.16
N THR A 128 -2.03 -3.08 4.88
CA THR A 128 -3.16 -2.18 4.64
C THR A 128 -2.81 -0.75 5.06
N TYR A 129 -3.76 0.14 5.33
CA TYR A 129 -3.50 1.51 5.79
C TYR A 129 -3.73 1.67 7.32
N PRO A 130 -3.12 2.68 7.97
CA PRO A 130 -3.33 2.91 9.40
C PRO A 130 -4.76 3.38 9.71
N GLU A 131 -5.26 3.10 10.91
CA GLU A 131 -6.62 3.48 11.36
C GLU A 131 -6.85 5.00 11.38
N VAL A 132 -5.80 5.79 11.59
CA VAL A 132 -5.91 7.25 11.62
C VAL A 132 -5.15 7.84 10.42
N GLN A 133 -5.86 8.48 9.49
CA GLN A 133 -5.28 8.92 8.20
C GLN A 133 -5.34 10.45 7.97
N ASN A 134 -5.15 11.24 9.03
CA ASN A 134 -5.36 12.70 8.99
C ASN A 134 -4.54 13.49 7.94
N ARG A 135 -3.42 12.92 7.45
CA ARG A 135 -2.53 13.59 6.47
C ARG A 135 -3.11 13.54 5.06
N TYR A 136 -3.75 12.43 4.71
CA TYR A 136 -4.36 12.17 3.42
C TYR A 136 -5.61 11.30 3.62
N PRO A 137 -6.75 11.89 4.05
CA PRO A 137 -7.96 11.15 4.40
C PRO A 137 -8.77 10.81 3.13
N HIS A 138 -8.16 10.13 2.17
CA HIS A 138 -8.86 9.67 0.98
C HIS A 138 -9.97 8.67 1.36
N PRO A 139 -11.23 8.82 0.90
CA PRO A 139 -12.34 7.96 1.29
C PRO A 139 -12.03 6.47 1.08
N ASP A 140 -11.46 6.12 -0.06
CA ASP A 140 -11.09 4.73 -0.35
C ASP A 140 -9.96 4.19 0.54
N HIS A 141 -8.99 5.01 0.99
CA HIS A 141 -7.93 4.54 1.89
C HIS A 141 -8.51 4.24 3.28
N LEU A 142 -9.50 5.03 3.72
CA LEU A 142 -10.27 4.77 4.93
C LEU A 142 -11.10 3.49 4.78
N GLN A 143 -11.76 3.30 3.63
CA GLN A 143 -12.56 2.11 3.37
C GLN A 143 -11.72 0.85 3.28
N VAL A 144 -10.51 0.90 2.69
CA VAL A 144 -9.58 -0.24 2.72
C VAL A 144 -9.26 -0.64 4.15
N THR A 145 -8.95 0.30 5.04
CA THR A 145 -8.74 -0.04 6.47
C THR A 145 -10.02 -0.61 7.09
N ALA A 146 -11.17 0.00 6.82
CA ALA A 146 -12.47 -0.42 7.36
C ALA A 146 -12.86 -1.85 6.97
N ILE A 147 -12.45 -2.33 5.78
CA ILE A 147 -12.68 -3.72 5.37
C ILE A 147 -11.54 -4.66 5.81
N SER A 148 -10.30 -4.17 5.86
CA SER A 148 -9.12 -5.02 6.10
C SER A 148 -9.05 -5.54 7.53
N ILE A 149 -9.37 -4.69 8.51
CA ILE A 149 -9.37 -5.07 9.94
C ILE A 149 -10.39 -6.18 10.22
N PRO A 150 -11.70 -6.01 9.90
CA PRO A 150 -12.67 -7.09 10.12
C PRO A 150 -12.40 -8.31 9.23
N ALA A 151 -11.88 -8.16 8.01
CA ALA A 151 -11.51 -9.33 7.20
C ALA A 151 -10.37 -10.14 7.84
N TYR A 152 -9.35 -9.48 8.41
CA TYR A 152 -8.30 -10.13 9.19
C TYR A 152 -8.86 -10.86 10.42
N GLU A 153 -9.80 -10.25 11.13
CA GLU A 153 -10.43 -10.81 12.33
C GLU A 153 -11.31 -12.03 12.00
N ARG A 154 -12.09 -11.95 10.92
CA ARG A 154 -13.12 -12.96 10.55
C ARG A 154 -12.60 -14.11 9.67
N ALA A 155 -11.50 -13.94 8.94
CA ALA A 155 -11.06 -14.95 7.97
C ALA A 155 -10.76 -16.33 8.57
N GLY A 156 -10.34 -16.38 9.83
CA GLY A 156 -10.03 -17.62 10.56
C GLY A 156 -11.26 -18.31 11.19
N ASP A 157 -12.41 -17.65 11.22
CA ASP A 157 -13.61 -18.13 11.90
C ASP A 157 -14.59 -18.79 10.91
N PRO A 158 -14.92 -20.08 11.04
CA PRO A 158 -15.84 -20.78 10.14
C PRO A 158 -17.29 -20.27 10.19
N GLU A 159 -17.72 -19.58 11.25
CA GLU A 159 -19.07 -19.05 11.36
C GLU A 159 -19.27 -17.81 10.48
N TRP A 160 -18.20 -17.06 10.23
CA TRP A 160 -18.20 -15.92 9.32
C TRP A 160 -18.03 -16.37 7.87
N TYR A 161 -18.96 -15.99 7.01
CA TYR A 161 -18.94 -16.26 5.56
C TYR A 161 -18.59 -17.72 5.21
N PRO A 162 -19.38 -18.72 5.63
CA PRO A 162 -19.07 -20.14 5.38
C PRO A 162 -18.91 -20.47 3.88
N GLN A 163 -19.54 -19.68 3.00
CA GLN A 163 -19.40 -19.77 1.55
C GLN A 163 -18.08 -19.21 0.98
N ALA A 164 -17.25 -18.54 1.79
CA ALA A 164 -16.01 -17.88 1.37
C ALA A 164 -14.79 -18.81 1.26
N GLY A 165 -15.01 -20.12 1.40
CA GLY A 165 -13.96 -21.15 1.38
C GLY A 165 -13.45 -21.51 2.77
N GLU A 166 -12.46 -22.39 2.82
CA GLU A 166 -11.89 -22.91 4.06
C GLU A 166 -11.28 -21.80 4.92
N PRO A 167 -11.57 -21.75 6.23
CA PRO A 167 -11.00 -20.75 7.11
C PRO A 167 -9.47 -20.72 7.07
N PHE A 168 -8.94 -19.52 7.21
CA PHE A 168 -7.52 -19.29 7.34
C PHE A 168 -7.28 -18.07 8.21
N GLU A 169 -6.39 -18.21 9.20
CA GLU A 169 -6.11 -17.17 10.18
C GLU A 169 -4.78 -16.47 9.86
N PRO A 170 -4.79 -15.22 9.33
CA PRO A 170 -3.56 -14.45 9.15
C PRO A 170 -2.91 -14.16 10.50
N SER A 171 -1.57 -14.14 10.54
CA SER A 171 -0.82 -13.99 11.79
C SER A 171 -0.60 -12.54 12.19
N LYS A 172 -0.36 -11.64 11.22
CA LYS A 172 -0.07 -10.22 11.48
C LYS A 172 -0.68 -9.29 10.43
N LEU A 173 -1.07 -8.10 10.88
CA LEU A 173 -1.59 -7.01 10.06
C LEU A 173 -0.74 -5.75 10.29
N TYR A 174 -0.12 -5.23 9.24
CA TYR A 174 0.72 -4.04 9.28
C TYR A 174 0.16 -2.92 8.40
N ALA A 175 0.60 -1.69 8.68
CA ALA A 175 0.42 -0.56 7.80
C ALA A 175 1.76 0.13 7.52
N PRO A 176 2.18 0.32 6.26
CA PRO A 176 3.34 1.13 5.93
C PRO A 176 3.06 2.58 6.31
N ILE A 177 4.06 3.25 6.85
CA ILE A 177 3.97 4.65 7.27
C ILE A 177 5.14 5.47 6.75
N TRP A 178 4.96 6.78 6.76
CA TRP A 178 6.04 7.74 6.53
C TRP A 178 6.34 8.43 7.84
N SER A 179 7.49 8.12 8.44
CA SER A 179 7.90 8.78 9.67
C SER A 179 8.10 10.27 9.50
N LYS A 180 7.89 11.00 10.59
CA LYS A 180 8.25 12.41 10.69
C LYS A 180 9.76 12.58 10.54
N GLN A 181 10.55 11.67 11.10
CA GLN A 181 11.99 11.66 10.93
C GLN A 181 12.41 11.58 9.46
N ARG A 182 11.87 10.63 8.68
CA ARG A 182 12.12 10.53 7.23
C ARG A 182 11.82 11.86 6.53
N LEU A 183 10.67 12.45 6.82
CA LEU A 183 10.25 13.72 6.23
C LEU A 183 11.24 14.85 6.53
N LEU A 184 11.60 15.03 7.80
CA LEU A 184 12.48 16.11 8.24
C LEU A 184 13.89 15.96 7.64
N LEU A 185 14.43 14.74 7.61
CA LEU A 185 15.73 14.47 6.99
C LEU A 185 15.71 14.72 5.48
N THR A 186 14.62 14.32 4.80
CA THR A 186 14.46 14.58 3.37
C THR A 186 14.35 16.08 3.10
N HIS A 187 13.54 16.80 3.88
CA HIS A 187 13.44 18.26 3.81
C HIS A 187 14.79 18.95 4.00
N GLN A 188 15.54 18.59 5.05
CA GLN A 188 16.86 19.16 5.31
C GLN A 188 17.83 18.88 4.16
N ALA A 189 17.77 17.69 3.54
CA ALA A 189 18.64 17.34 2.43
C ALA A 189 18.40 18.17 1.16
N PHE A 190 17.18 18.66 0.93
CA PHE A 190 16.90 19.67 -0.10
C PHE A 190 17.59 20.99 0.24
N LEU A 191 17.40 21.48 1.47
CA LEU A 191 17.96 22.76 1.91
C LEU A 191 19.48 22.78 1.90
N ASP A 192 20.14 21.71 2.34
CA ASP A 192 21.59 21.56 2.35
C ASP A 192 22.21 21.63 0.93
N ARG A 193 21.39 21.39 -0.10
CA ARG A 193 21.77 21.47 -1.52
C ARG A 193 21.34 22.78 -2.19
N GLY A 194 20.76 23.70 -1.43
CA GLY A 194 20.20 24.94 -1.97
C GLY A 194 19.00 24.73 -2.89
N LEU A 195 18.27 23.63 -2.70
CA LEU A 195 17.03 23.32 -3.43
C LEU A 195 15.81 23.67 -2.60
N ASP A 196 14.72 24.03 -3.26
CA ASP A 196 13.42 24.19 -2.61
C ASP A 196 12.86 22.82 -2.21
N SER A 197 12.43 22.70 -0.96
CA SER A 197 11.81 21.46 -0.49
C SER A 197 10.34 21.38 -0.94
N PRO A 198 9.88 20.21 -1.42
CA PRO A 198 8.47 20.01 -1.77
C PRO A 198 7.55 19.87 -0.53
N TYR A 199 8.12 19.87 0.69
CA TYR A 199 7.37 19.72 1.93
C TYR A 199 7.16 21.08 2.61
N ASP A 200 5.91 21.53 2.64
CA ASP A 200 5.50 22.77 3.29
C ASP A 200 5.32 22.64 4.82
N ASP A 201 4.94 23.74 5.47
CA ASP A 201 4.69 23.78 6.92
C ASP A 201 3.60 22.79 7.36
N LYS A 202 2.60 22.51 6.53
CA LYS A 202 1.55 21.53 6.84
C LYS A 202 2.12 20.12 6.89
N TRP A 203 3.02 19.78 5.95
CA TRP A 203 3.73 18.52 5.97
C TRP A 203 4.62 18.40 7.21
N LEU A 204 5.37 19.44 7.57
CA LEU A 204 6.39 19.44 8.64
C LEU A 204 5.81 19.55 10.06
N SER A 205 4.70 20.28 10.23
CA SER A 205 4.01 20.47 11.51
C SER A 205 3.07 19.32 11.89
N GLY A 206 2.89 18.34 10.99
CA GLY A 206 2.07 17.16 11.22
C GLY A 206 2.41 16.43 12.53
N LYS A 207 1.39 15.82 13.14
CA LYS A 207 1.56 15.00 14.35
C LYS A 207 2.51 13.85 14.05
N ASP A 208 3.50 13.72 14.92
CA ASP A 208 4.45 12.62 14.90
C ASP A 208 3.77 11.31 15.30
N ARG A 209 4.20 10.20 14.70
CA ARG A 209 3.80 8.83 15.02
C ARG A 209 4.98 7.86 15.00
N ASP A 210 6.20 8.38 15.06
CA ASP A 210 7.41 7.58 14.98
C ASP A 210 7.50 6.62 16.18
N ASP A 211 6.84 6.96 17.30
CA ASP A 211 6.64 6.10 18.48
C ASP A 211 5.73 4.87 18.22
N ARG A 212 5.12 4.77 17.03
CA ARG A 212 4.30 3.63 16.59
C ARG A 212 5.00 2.75 15.57
N ILE A 213 6.23 3.08 15.15
CA ILE A 213 7.01 2.23 14.25
C ILE A 213 7.36 0.93 14.99
N ALA A 214 6.78 -0.17 14.51
CA ALA A 214 6.99 -1.51 15.06
C ALA A 214 7.93 -2.36 14.18
N ALA A 215 8.10 -2.00 12.91
CA ALA A 215 9.06 -2.66 12.04
C ALA A 215 9.72 -1.69 11.05
N MET A 216 10.99 -1.99 10.71
CA MET A 216 11.80 -1.27 9.72
C MET A 216 12.47 -2.31 8.82
N VAL A 217 11.95 -2.49 7.61
CA VAL A 217 12.45 -3.49 6.67
C VAL A 217 13.48 -2.84 5.75
N PRO A 218 14.75 -3.28 5.71
CA PRO A 218 15.73 -2.77 4.75
C PRO A 218 15.31 -3.11 3.32
N VAL A 219 15.38 -2.14 2.39
CA VAL A 219 14.88 -2.32 1.02
C VAL A 219 15.79 -1.72 -0.02
N ASP A 220 15.65 -2.18 -1.27
CA ASP A 220 16.12 -1.46 -2.44
C ASP A 220 15.07 -0.45 -2.90
N ASN A 221 15.31 0.84 -2.65
CA ASN A 221 14.43 1.93 -3.07
C ASN A 221 14.34 2.08 -4.60
N SER A 222 15.23 1.45 -5.39
CA SER A 222 15.15 1.46 -6.85
C SER A 222 13.84 0.84 -7.35
N ILE A 223 13.34 -0.16 -6.62
CA ILE A 223 12.05 -0.81 -6.91
C ILE A 223 10.91 0.20 -6.81
N ARG A 224 10.82 0.94 -5.69
CA ARG A 224 9.81 1.99 -5.52
C ARG A 224 9.88 3.02 -6.64
N ARG A 225 11.08 3.49 -6.99
CA ARG A 225 11.26 4.48 -8.06
C ARG A 225 10.75 3.97 -9.41
N ASN A 226 11.17 2.77 -9.80
CA ASN A 226 10.79 2.18 -11.08
C ASN A 226 9.29 1.87 -11.15
N ALA A 227 8.70 1.40 -10.05
CA ALA A 227 7.27 1.11 -9.97
C ALA A 227 6.42 2.40 -10.02
N LEU A 228 6.83 3.45 -9.30
CA LEU A 228 6.20 4.78 -9.41
C LEU A 228 6.25 5.32 -10.84
N LEU A 229 7.40 5.20 -11.51
CA LEU A 229 7.55 5.64 -12.91
C LEU A 229 6.70 4.84 -13.91
N ALA A 230 6.26 3.62 -13.56
CA ALA A 230 5.35 2.85 -14.39
C ALA A 230 3.92 3.42 -14.39
N HIS A 231 3.54 4.18 -13.34
CA HIS A 231 2.28 4.93 -13.26
C HIS A 231 2.41 6.28 -13.94
N ALA A 232 2.72 6.29 -15.23
CA ALA A 232 3.03 7.50 -15.98
C ALA A 232 1.90 8.54 -15.93
N THR A 233 0.62 8.15 -15.85
CA THR A 233 -0.49 9.11 -15.70
C THR A 233 -0.52 9.80 -14.33
N GLN A 234 -0.04 9.15 -13.27
CA GLN A 234 -0.10 9.64 -11.88
C GLN A 234 1.22 10.23 -11.40
N VAL A 235 2.35 9.82 -11.99
CA VAL A 235 3.69 10.17 -11.53
C VAL A 235 4.47 10.84 -12.65
N ASP A 236 4.72 12.14 -12.50
CA ASP A 236 5.65 12.87 -13.35
C ASP A 236 7.10 12.47 -12.99
N PRO A 237 7.93 12.01 -13.95
CA PRO A 237 9.35 11.73 -13.71
C PRO A 237 10.17 12.94 -13.21
N ASN A 238 9.65 14.16 -13.39
CA ASN A 238 10.26 15.40 -12.89
C ASN A 238 9.71 15.84 -11.53
N SER A 239 8.83 15.05 -10.90
CA SER A 239 8.24 15.40 -9.61
C SER A 239 9.31 15.65 -8.54
N PRO A 240 9.42 16.88 -7.99
CA PRO A 240 10.36 17.16 -6.91
C PRO A 240 10.06 16.33 -5.66
N PHE A 241 8.78 16.01 -5.42
CA PHE A 241 8.34 15.20 -4.30
C PHE A 241 8.90 13.77 -4.35
N TRP A 242 8.89 13.14 -5.54
CA TRP A 242 9.34 11.75 -5.70
C TRP A 242 10.81 11.62 -6.06
N PHE A 243 11.33 12.54 -6.88
CA PHE A 243 12.63 12.41 -7.57
C PHE A 243 13.52 13.66 -7.45
N GLY A 244 13.18 14.63 -6.59
CA GLY A 244 13.91 15.89 -6.48
C GLY A 244 15.30 15.79 -5.83
N LEU A 245 15.59 14.69 -5.12
CA LEU A 245 16.93 14.40 -4.58
C LEU A 245 17.64 13.33 -5.42
N PRO A 246 18.98 13.39 -5.53
CA PRO A 246 19.75 12.29 -6.11
C PRO A 246 19.48 10.96 -5.39
N ASN A 247 19.44 9.86 -6.14
CA ASN A 247 19.07 8.55 -5.61
C ASN A 247 19.95 8.13 -4.43
N GLU A 248 21.27 8.32 -4.53
CA GLU A 248 22.20 7.97 -3.45
C GLU A 248 21.94 8.76 -2.15
N VAL A 249 21.40 9.98 -2.26
CA VAL A 249 21.06 10.82 -1.12
C VAL A 249 19.78 10.33 -0.48
N GLN A 250 18.73 10.10 -1.28
CA GLN A 250 17.45 9.59 -0.79
C GLN A 250 17.61 8.20 -0.14
N ASP A 251 18.45 7.35 -0.73
CA ASP A 251 18.72 5.99 -0.25
C ASP A 251 19.53 5.99 1.04
N ALA A 252 20.45 6.95 1.21
CA ALA A 252 21.17 7.12 2.47
C ALA A 252 20.28 7.64 3.61
N ILE A 253 19.29 8.49 3.30
CA ILE A 253 18.35 9.04 4.29
C ILE A 253 17.39 7.99 4.81
N HIS A 254 16.89 7.12 3.92
CA HIS A 254 15.83 6.17 4.26
C HIS A 254 16.00 4.85 3.48
N PRO A 255 16.94 3.98 3.90
CA PRO A 255 17.23 2.70 3.25
C PRO A 255 16.26 1.57 3.65
N PHE A 256 15.12 1.91 4.25
CA PHE A 256 14.14 0.96 4.78
C PHE A 256 12.72 1.45 4.49
N GLU A 257 11.74 0.58 4.66
CA GLU A 257 10.32 0.94 4.78
C GLU A 257 9.85 0.68 6.21
N GLU A 258 9.07 1.61 6.76
CA GLU A 258 8.59 1.60 8.14
C GLU A 258 7.14 1.14 8.22
N TYR A 259 6.81 0.39 9.27
CA TYR A 259 5.50 -0.18 9.47
C TYR A 259 5.00 0.02 10.90
N MET A 260 3.72 0.34 11.02
CA MET A 260 2.95 0.16 12.24
C MET A 260 2.38 -1.26 12.27
N LEU A 261 2.50 -1.94 13.41
CA LEU A 261 1.78 -3.18 13.67
C LEU A 261 0.36 -2.83 14.14
N LEU A 262 -0.66 -3.19 13.35
CA LEU A 262 -2.06 -2.92 13.68
C LEU A 262 -2.64 -4.02 14.57
N ARG A 263 -2.42 -5.28 14.21
CA ARG A 263 -2.88 -6.46 14.96
C ARG A 263 -1.85 -7.59 14.81
N SER A 264 -1.68 -8.39 15.85
CA SER A 264 -0.90 -9.63 15.82
C SER A 264 -1.60 -10.71 16.62
N ARG A 265 -1.56 -11.94 16.11
CA ARG A 265 -1.99 -13.16 16.82
C ARG A 265 -0.81 -13.95 17.40
N ILE A 266 0.42 -13.51 17.15
CA ILE A 266 1.63 -14.10 17.69
C ILE A 266 2.45 -13.08 18.46
N PRO A 267 3.35 -13.49 19.37
CA PRO A 267 4.29 -12.58 20.02
C PRO A 267 5.15 -11.83 19.00
N THR A 268 5.44 -10.56 19.28
CA THR A 268 6.30 -9.69 18.46
C THR A 268 7.42 -9.08 19.30
N GLU A 269 8.44 -8.59 18.62
CA GLU A 269 9.52 -7.80 19.23
C GLU A 269 9.18 -6.31 19.18
N ASP A 270 9.91 -5.47 19.94
CA ASP A 270 9.66 -4.03 20.00
C ASP A 270 9.95 -3.32 18.66
N GLN A 271 10.94 -3.80 17.89
CA GLN A 271 11.29 -3.27 16.57
C GLN A 271 11.80 -4.40 15.65
N GLU A 272 10.92 -4.88 14.77
CA GLU A 272 11.22 -5.96 13.84
C GLU A 272 11.93 -5.46 12.58
N SER A 273 12.81 -6.27 11.98
CA SER A 273 13.39 -6.01 10.65
C SER A 273 12.81 -6.88 9.54
N ASP A 274 11.83 -7.71 9.90
CA ASP A 274 11.14 -8.65 9.02
C ASP A 274 9.69 -8.81 9.51
N LEU A 275 8.71 -8.47 8.68
CA LEU A 275 7.28 -8.65 8.96
C LEU A 275 6.93 -10.12 9.23
N PHE A 276 7.72 -11.07 8.73
CA PHE A 276 7.57 -12.50 9.01
C PHE A 276 8.33 -12.99 10.26
N ALA A 277 8.92 -12.09 11.06
CA ALA A 277 9.53 -12.44 12.34
C ALA A 277 8.56 -13.23 13.22
N GLY A 278 9.05 -14.31 13.85
CA GLY A 278 8.22 -15.26 14.60
C GLY A 278 7.45 -16.29 13.76
N ILE A 279 7.16 -16.01 12.48
CA ILE A 279 6.41 -16.91 11.57
C ILE A 279 7.38 -17.89 10.87
N ARG A 280 8.50 -17.39 10.34
CA ARG A 280 9.48 -18.21 9.60
C ARG A 280 9.98 -19.41 10.40
N ALA A 281 10.29 -19.20 11.67
CA ALA A 281 10.79 -20.24 12.56
C ALA A 281 9.74 -21.35 12.80
N ALA A 282 8.45 -21.05 12.75
CA ALA A 282 7.39 -22.04 12.83
C ALA A 282 7.28 -22.84 11.52
N ALA A 283 7.40 -22.19 10.36
CA ALA A 283 7.35 -22.84 9.06
C ALA A 283 8.52 -23.81 8.79
N SER A 284 9.70 -23.53 9.36
CA SER A 284 10.87 -24.43 9.27
C SER A 284 10.79 -25.67 10.18
N ARG A 285 9.83 -25.70 11.12
CA ARG A 285 9.62 -26.80 12.07
C ARG A 285 8.44 -27.72 11.69
N SER A 286 7.68 -27.38 10.65
CA SER A 286 6.53 -28.12 10.12
C SER A 286 6.87 -28.81 8.79
#